data_AF-A0ABD0RFP2-F1
#
_entry.id   AF-A0ABD0RFP2-F1
#
_cell.length_a   1.000
_cell.length_b   1.000
_cell.length_c   1.000
_cell.angle_alpha   90.00
_cell.angle_beta   90.00
_cell.angle_gamma   90.00
#
_symmetry.space_group_name_H-M   'P 1'
#
loop_
_entity.id
_entity.type
_entity.pdbx_description
1 polymer ?
#
loop_
_entity_poly.entity_id
_entity_poly.type
_entity_poly.pdbx_seq_one_letter_code
_entity_poly.pdbx_strand_id
1 'polypeptide(L)'
;REPLVFLPGPFANEPPNGKAHLKQCEQMTLTRRQKRLCRREPGLAETLRESVRLSLLECRYQFRNERWNCSMDGRGSLLKR
;
A
#
# COMPACT_ATOMS: atom_id res chain seq x y z
N ARG A 1 -15.20 16.76 -0.46
CA ARG A 1 -13.95 16.55 -1.23
C ARG A 1 -12.82 16.84 -0.26
N GLU A 2 -12.51 15.87 0.61
CA GLU A 2 -11.45 16.05 1.60
C GLU A 2 -10.10 16.10 0.90
N PRO A 3 -9.28 17.12 1.16
CA PRO A 3 -7.98 17.23 0.56
C PRO A 3 -7.08 16.12 1.12
N LEU A 4 -6.31 15.45 0.26
CA LEU A 4 -5.34 14.38 0.59
C LEU A 4 -4.19 14.83 1.52
N VAL A 5 -4.35 15.98 2.19
CA VAL A 5 -3.38 16.67 3.04
C VAL A 5 -3.37 16.09 4.46
N PHE A 6 -4.39 15.32 4.84
CA PHE A 6 -4.46 14.67 6.16
C PHE A 6 -3.88 13.26 6.21
N LEU A 7 -3.33 12.75 5.10
CA LEU A 7 -2.55 11.53 5.17
C LEU A 7 -1.24 11.87 5.87
N PRO A 8 -0.92 11.24 7.02
CA PRO A 8 0.42 11.34 7.56
C PRO A 8 1.35 10.92 6.44
N GLY A 9 2.13 11.88 5.92
CA GLY A 9 3.09 11.58 4.88
C GLY A 9 4.00 10.46 5.38
N PRO A 10 4.41 9.50 4.53
CA PRO A 10 5.25 8.36 4.93
C PRO A 10 6.67 8.77 5.37
N PHE A 11 6.90 10.07 5.61
CA PHE A 11 8.17 10.70 5.93
C PHE A 11 8.25 11.20 7.38
N ALA A 12 7.30 10.85 8.25
CA ALA A 12 7.36 11.22 9.66
C ALA A 12 8.41 10.37 10.41
N ASN A 13 9.69 10.72 10.23
CA ASN A 13 10.76 10.58 11.23
C ASN A 13 11.05 9.18 11.81
N GLU A 14 10.89 8.08 11.08
CA GLU A 14 11.41 6.79 11.53
C GLU A 14 12.80 6.53 10.92
N PRO A 15 13.85 6.31 11.74
CA PRO A 15 15.16 5.94 11.24
C PRO A 15 15.00 4.66 10.41
N PRO A 16 15.65 4.55 9.23
CA PRO A 16 15.53 3.37 8.40
C PRO A 16 16.11 2.20 9.17
N ASN A 17 15.24 1.43 9.84
CA ASN A 17 15.60 0.12 10.32
C ASN A 17 15.79 -0.72 9.05
N GLY A 18 16.99 -0.65 8.47
CA GLY A 18 17.25 -1.06 7.09
C GLY A 18 16.81 -2.50 6.81
N LYS A 19 16.81 -3.35 7.85
CA LYS A 19 16.34 -4.73 7.75
C LYS A 19 14.81 -4.87 7.66
N ALA A 20 14.04 -3.96 8.25
CA ALA A 20 12.57 -4.02 8.27
C ALA A 20 11.98 -3.75 6.88
N HIS A 21 12.48 -2.73 6.19
CA HIS A 21 12.03 -2.38 4.84
C HIS A 21 12.28 -3.51 3.83
N LEU A 22 13.44 -4.18 3.90
CA LEU A 22 13.74 -5.33 3.04
C LEU A 22 12.74 -6.47 3.24
N LYS A 23 12.35 -6.76 4.49
CA LYS A 23 11.34 -7.79 4.81
C LYS A 23 9.98 -7.46 4.20
N GLN A 24 9.57 -6.20 4.22
CA GLN A 24 8.30 -5.77 3.60
C GLN A 24 8.29 -6.01 2.09
N CYS A 25 9.39 -5.69 1.40
CA CYS A 25 9.54 -5.97 -0.03
C CYS A 25 9.43 -7.48 -0.36
N GLU A 26 9.88 -8.36 0.53
CA GLU A 26 9.79 -9.81 0.32
C GLU A 26 8.41 -10.40 0.57
N GLN A 27 7.65 -9.82 1.51
CA GLN A 27 6.28 -10.22 1.82
C GLN A 27 5.27 -9.83 0.74
N MET A 28 5.69 -9.01 -0.23
CA MET A 28 4.83 -8.57 -1.32
C MET A 28 4.96 -9.43 -2.59
N THR A 29 3.84 -9.58 -3.30
CA THR A 29 3.77 -10.26 -4.59
C THR A 29 4.28 -9.34 -5.70
N LEU A 30 5.61 -9.24 -5.80
CA LEU A 30 6.32 -8.38 -6.75
C LEU A 30 7.15 -9.20 -7.74
N THR A 31 7.24 -8.73 -8.98
CA THR A 31 8.21 -9.26 -9.96
C THR A 31 9.64 -9.04 -9.46
N ARG A 32 10.60 -9.82 -10.00
CA ARG A 32 12.04 -9.64 -9.67
C ARG A 32 12.53 -8.21 -9.89
N ARG A 33 12.05 -7.55 -10.95
CA ARG A 33 12.40 -6.15 -11.25
C ARG A 33 11.84 -5.19 -10.20
N GLN A 34 10.58 -5.35 -9.81
CA GLN A 34 9.94 -4.54 -8.77
C GLN A 34 10.57 -4.75 -7.39
N LYS A 35 10.95 -5.98 -7.02
CA LYS A 35 11.68 -6.23 -5.77
C LYS A 35 13.01 -5.49 -5.71
N ARG A 36 13.75 -5.40 -6.82
CA ARG A 36 15.00 -4.61 -6.87
C ARG A 36 14.76 -3.12 -6.66
N LEU A 37 13.70 -2.56 -7.23
CA LEU A 37 13.33 -1.16 -7.00
C LEU A 37 12.87 -0.94 -5.56
N CYS A 38 11.99 -1.81 -5.07
CA CYS A 38 11.51 -1.79 -3.69
C CYS A 38 12.68 -1.73 -2.71
N ARG A 39 13.65 -2.65 -2.77
CA ARG A 39 14.78 -2.68 -1.83
C ARG A 39 15.70 -1.45 -1.89
N ARG A 40 15.71 -0.69 -3.00
CA ARG A 40 16.55 0.51 -3.16
C ARG A 40 15.97 1.74 -2.46
N GLU A 41 14.66 1.79 -2.27
CA GLU A 41 13.95 2.98 -1.81
C GLU A 41 13.27 2.73 -0.45
N PRO A 42 13.93 3.03 0.68
CA PRO A 42 13.32 2.92 2.01
C PRO A 42 11.96 3.63 2.07
N GLY A 43 10.94 2.96 2.61
CA GLY A 43 9.58 3.51 2.75
C GLY A 43 8.67 3.28 1.54
N LEU A 44 9.19 2.83 0.39
CA LEU A 44 8.36 2.52 -0.78
C LEU A 44 7.37 1.40 -0.50
N ALA A 45 7.81 0.34 0.19
CA ALA A 45 6.94 -0.78 0.55
C ALA A 45 5.77 -0.35 1.45
N GLU A 46 6.04 0.49 2.45
CA GLU A 46 5.04 1.04 3.36
C GLU A 46 4.05 1.94 2.62
N THR A 47 4.56 2.86 1.81
CA THR A 47 3.75 3.78 1.00
C THR A 47 2.82 3.03 0.05
N LEU A 48 3.30 1.95 -0.59
CA LEU A 48 2.49 1.12 -1.48
C LEU A 48 1.35 0.43 -0.71
N ARG A 49 1.62 -0.12 0.48
CA ARG A 49 0.61 -0.75 1.32
C ARG A 49 -0.46 0.25 1.75
N GLU A 50 -0.03 1.44 2.16
CA GLU A 50 -0.96 2.49 2.59
C GLU A 50 -1.79 3.01 1.41
N SER A 51 -1.16 3.23 0.25
CA SER A 51 -1.87 3.60 -0.99
C SER A 51 -2.98 2.61 -1.34
N VAL A 52 -2.72 1.30 -1.24
CA VAL A 52 -3.74 0.27 -1.48
C VAL A 52 -4.87 0.33 -0.45
N ARG A 53 -4.54 0.52 0.83
CA ARG A 53 -5.54 0.64 1.91
C ARG A 53 -6.49 1.82 1.64
N LEU A 54 -5.92 2.99 1.35
CA LEU A 54 -6.67 4.22 1.09
C LEU A 54 -7.51 4.12 -0.18
N SER A 55 -6.94 3.56 -1.25
CA SER A 55 -7.66 3.35 -2.50
C SER A 55 -8.86 2.44 -2.32
N LEU A 56 -8.74 1.38 -1.51
CA LEU A 56 -9.84 0.48 -1.20
C LEU A 56 -10.90 1.15 -0.31
N LEU A 57 -10.49 1.96 0.65
CA LEU A 57 -11.41 2.73 1.50
C LEU A 57 -12.27 3.68 0.64
N GLU A 58 -11.63 4.45 -0.23
CA GLU A 58 -12.31 5.37 -1.14
C GLU A 58 -13.19 4.61 -2.14
N CYS A 59 -12.70 3.50 -2.69
CA CYS A 59 -13.48 2.67 -3.61
C CYS A 59 -14.76 2.14 -2.95
N ARG A 60 -14.67 1.64 -1.71
CA ARG A 60 -15.85 1.22 -0.95
C ARG A 60 -16.79 2.38 -0.66
N TYR A 61 -16.26 3.55 -0.31
CA TYR A 61 -17.07 4.73 -0.07
C TYR A 61 -17.83 5.16 -1.32
N GLN A 62 -17.16 5.22 -2.47
CA GLN A 62 -17.77 5.63 -3.74
C GLN A 62 -18.82 4.63 -4.23
N PHE A 63 -18.58 3.33 -4.04
CA PHE A 63 -19.48 2.26 -4.50
C PHE A 63 -20.44 1.74 -3.41
N ARG A 64 -20.62 2.47 -2.30
CA ARG A 64 -21.40 2.01 -1.14
C ARG A 64 -22.88 1.69 -1.42
N ASN A 65 -23.44 2.29 -2.47
CA ASN A 65 -24.84 2.12 -2.88
C ASN A 65 -24.98 1.31 -4.19
N GLU A 66 -23.87 0.78 -4.72
CA GLU A 66 -23.84 0.04 -5.97
C GLU A 66 -24.01 -1.46 -5.72
N ARG A 67 -24.46 -2.20 -6.76
CA ARG A 67 -24.59 -3.67 -6.68
C ARG A 67 -23.24 -4.36 -6.40
N TRP A 68 -22.14 -3.73 -6.82
CA TRP A 68 -20.79 -4.14 -6.46
C TRP A 68 -20.16 -3.05 -5.58
N ASN A 69 -19.87 -3.40 -4.33
CA ASN A 69 -19.43 -2.46 -3.28
C ASN A 69 -17.90 -2.35 -3.15
N CYS A 70 -17.16 -2.68 -4.22
CA CYS A 70 -15.71 -2.80 -4.18
C CYS A 70 -15.18 -3.88 -3.20
N SER A 71 -15.94 -4.95 -2.97
CA SER A 71 -15.40 -6.14 -2.31
C SER A 71 -14.29 -6.75 -3.16
N MET A 72 -13.17 -7.08 -2.51
CA MET A 72 -12.07 -7.84 -3.11
C MET A 72 -12.18 -9.29 -2.66
N ASP A 73 -13.23 -9.98 -3.09
CA ASP A 73 -13.39 -11.41 -2.81
C ASP A 73 -12.35 -12.20 -3.62
N GLY A 74 -11.46 -12.93 -2.93
CA GLY A 74 -10.48 -13.83 -3.54
C GLY A 74 -9.17 -13.20 -4.05
N ARG A 75 -9.07 -11.87 -4.16
CA ARG A 75 -7.79 -11.17 -4.44
C ARG A 75 -7.22 -10.63 -3.14
N GLY A 76 -6.75 -11.54 -2.29
CA GLY A 76 -6.21 -11.26 -0.96
C GLY A 76 -5.11 -10.20 -1.00
N SER A 77 -5.50 -8.93 -0.83
CA SER A 77 -4.65 -7.72 -0.86
C SER A 77 -3.69 -7.65 -2.06
N LEU A 78 -3.92 -6.69 -2.96
CA LEU A 78 -3.14 -6.42 -4.19
C LEU A 78 -1.61 -6.50 -4.07
N LEU A 79 -1.07 -6.35 -2.85
CA LEU A 79 0.35 -6.40 -2.56
C LEU A 79 0.78 -7.55 -1.66
N LYS A 80 -0.11 -8.25 -0.94
CA LYS A 80 0.31 -9.32 -0.03
C LYS A 80 0.42 -10.63 -0.80
N ARG A 81 1.34 -11.46 -0.35
CA ARG A 81 1.49 -12.83 -0.81
C ARG A 81 0.46 -13.76 -0.16
#